data_AF-H4F2U0-F1
#
_entry.id   AF-H4F2U0-F1
#
_cell.length_a   1.000
_cell.length_b   1.000
_cell.length_c   1.000
_cell.angle_alpha   90.00
_cell.angle_beta   90.00
_cell.angle_gamma   90.00
#
_symmetry.space_group_name_H-M   'P 1'
#
loop_
_entity.id
_entity.type
_entity.pdbx_description
1 polymer ?
#
loop_
_entity_poly.entity_id
_entity_poly.type
_entity_poly.pdbx_seq_one_letter_code
_entity_poly.pdbx_strand_id
1 'polypeptide(L)'
;MLKIRISSPRARTTDHMPGSRVVIVGGGYTGATVAKLLVERGFGHVEDVTVFEPRTQLGSGLAYDTSDPDVRLNVAAHRMRAVPGTPSAFLDWMQSSGTLTVDPAAVTSEGIFARRRDFGRFMHQQLAPLVEDGTIRHLHETVSTVCRVNDQWHVTGAGGTTIVADMLIVATGHPPASRPRALEKLSKPTAMRVTDAMAPDALQDICWATDILIVGSGLTALDALVRLNAQGHQGKISLLSRSGLLPRPHAGGGFSPYGNFHDETLTSARRILAKVRATISEAETHGIPWQSVFDALRQQAQSIWQRLPDAERLKLLRRLRRWYDVHRYRMPPQVSAALTEGMASGHVENLIGDLTSVRQDGRDLVARITTKSNRDFEHRCGHILLATGPDFRNYGVHQKFLLSLFREGTVQSDALGLGLVCDRGGRVISLDGSPNTSLFVAGPPARPAFGELIGVPEIAAQAANLVEVVLRTLARRNRTIFIGRQD
;
A
#
# COMPACT_ATOMS: atom_id res chain seq x y z
N MET A 1 -11.31 -79.94 4.02
CA MET A 1 -12.30 -78.84 4.07
C MET A 1 -11.53 -77.53 4.24
N LEU A 2 -11.28 -76.81 3.14
CA LEU A 2 -10.45 -75.59 3.13
C LEU A 2 -11.33 -74.40 3.56
N LYS A 3 -11.00 -73.73 4.66
CA LYS A 3 -11.75 -72.57 5.17
C LYS A 3 -11.05 -71.29 4.73
N ILE A 4 -11.47 -70.69 3.62
CA ILE A 4 -10.97 -69.41 3.14
C ILE A 4 -11.71 -68.29 3.89
N ARG A 5 -10.97 -67.46 4.63
CA ARG A 5 -11.49 -66.28 5.33
C ARG A 5 -11.22 -65.06 4.44
N ILE A 6 -12.26 -64.54 3.79
CA ILE A 6 -12.18 -63.30 3.02
C ILE A 6 -12.41 -62.14 4.00
N SER A 7 -11.37 -61.34 4.20
CA SER A 7 -11.46 -60.08 4.96
C SER A 7 -12.22 -59.05 4.13
N SER A 8 -13.41 -58.63 4.55
CA SER A 8 -14.06 -57.45 3.97
C SER A 8 -13.12 -56.24 4.07
N PRO A 9 -13.01 -55.39 3.03
CA PRO A 9 -12.27 -54.15 3.15
C PRO A 9 -13.00 -53.32 4.20
N ARG A 10 -12.35 -53.09 5.36
CA ARG A 10 -12.74 -52.02 6.28
C ARG A 10 -12.80 -50.76 5.42
N ALA A 11 -13.99 -50.17 5.31
CA ALA A 11 -14.14 -48.82 4.83
C ALA A 11 -13.13 -47.97 5.62
N ARG A 12 -12.13 -47.44 4.91
CA ARG A 12 -11.30 -46.37 5.46
C ARG A 12 -12.28 -45.22 5.68
N THR A 13 -12.71 -45.02 6.91
CA THR A 13 -13.14 -43.70 7.35
C THR A 13 -12.02 -42.76 6.97
N THR A 14 -12.26 -41.93 5.96
CA THR A 14 -11.39 -40.80 5.65
C THR A 14 -11.42 -39.92 6.89
N ASP A 15 -10.40 -40.06 7.73
CA ASP A 15 -10.10 -39.09 8.77
C ASP A 15 -9.84 -37.77 8.03
N HIS A 16 -10.89 -36.96 7.88
CA HIS A 16 -10.75 -35.59 7.42
C HIS A 16 -10.02 -34.88 8.56
N MET A 17 -8.69 -34.81 8.47
CA MET A 17 -7.92 -33.87 9.28
C MET A 17 -8.60 -32.49 9.11
N PRO A 18 -9.04 -31.83 10.19
CA PRO A 18 -9.63 -30.51 10.07
C PRO A 18 -8.63 -29.58 9.38
N GLY A 19 -9.15 -28.76 8.46
CA GLY A 19 -8.29 -27.84 7.72
C GLY A 19 -7.75 -26.76 8.67
N SER A 20 -6.72 -26.05 8.24
CA SER A 20 -6.16 -25.00 9.08
C SER A 20 -6.99 -23.72 9.02
N ARG A 21 -7.05 -23.02 10.14
CA ARG A 21 -7.74 -21.73 10.27
C ARG A 21 -6.74 -20.60 10.06
N VAL A 22 -7.07 -19.67 9.17
CA VAL A 22 -6.21 -18.54 8.81
C VAL A 22 -6.88 -17.23 9.21
N VAL A 23 -6.17 -16.40 9.99
CA VAL A 23 -6.61 -15.03 10.30
C VAL A 23 -5.75 -14.03 9.55
N ILE A 24 -6.42 -13.05 8.93
CA ILE A 24 -5.80 -11.92 8.24
C ILE A 24 -6.17 -10.63 8.98
N VAL A 25 -5.16 -9.83 9.30
CA VAL A 25 -5.33 -8.51 9.94
C VAL A 25 -5.18 -7.42 8.89
N GLY A 26 -6.27 -6.73 8.59
CA GLY A 26 -6.39 -5.74 7.52
C GLY A 26 -7.08 -6.33 6.28
N GLY A 27 -8.20 -5.73 5.88
CA GLY A 27 -9.04 -6.15 4.76
C GLY A 27 -9.06 -5.18 3.59
N GLY A 28 -8.08 -4.26 3.52
CA GLY A 28 -7.81 -3.51 2.30
C GLY A 28 -7.39 -4.42 1.14
N TYR A 29 -7.03 -3.83 0.00
CA TYR A 29 -6.68 -4.57 -1.23
C TYR A 29 -5.78 -5.80 -0.99
N THR A 30 -4.70 -5.65 -0.21
CA THR A 30 -3.77 -6.74 0.11
C THR A 30 -4.46 -7.91 0.81
N GLY A 31 -5.12 -7.67 1.95
CA GLY A 31 -5.71 -8.73 2.75
C GLY A 31 -6.88 -9.40 2.07
N ALA A 32 -7.72 -8.62 1.38
CA ALA A 32 -8.82 -9.14 0.57
C ALA A 32 -8.32 -10.04 -0.56
N THR A 33 -7.25 -9.64 -1.27
CA THR A 33 -6.65 -10.48 -2.32
C THR A 33 -6.08 -11.78 -1.75
N VAL A 34 -5.39 -11.72 -0.61
CA VAL A 34 -4.88 -12.92 0.07
C VAL A 34 -6.03 -13.83 0.51
N ALA A 35 -7.09 -13.29 1.09
CA ALA A 35 -8.27 -14.05 1.54
C ALA A 35 -8.93 -14.79 0.37
N LYS A 36 -9.22 -14.08 -0.73
CA LYS A 36 -9.78 -14.65 -1.96
C LYS A 36 -8.92 -15.81 -2.49
N LEU A 37 -7.61 -15.61 -2.60
CA LEU A 37 -6.69 -16.63 -3.11
C LEU A 37 -6.57 -17.84 -2.18
N LEU A 38 -6.62 -17.65 -0.86
CA LEU A 38 -6.62 -18.76 0.10
C LEU A 38 -7.86 -19.64 -0.07
N VAL A 39 -9.03 -19.02 -0.24
CA VAL A 39 -10.28 -19.75 -0.52
C VAL A 39 -10.21 -20.48 -1.86
N GLU A 40 -9.77 -19.80 -2.92
CA GLU A 40 -9.74 -20.37 -4.28
C GLU A 40 -8.73 -21.51 -4.45
N ARG A 41 -7.61 -21.48 -3.72
CA ARG A 41 -6.49 -22.42 -3.90
C ARG A 41 -6.29 -23.39 -2.73
N GLY A 42 -6.90 -23.10 -1.57
CA GLY A 42 -6.67 -23.80 -0.32
C GLY A 42 -7.54 -25.02 -0.08
N PHE A 43 -8.24 -25.53 -1.11
CA PHE A 43 -9.12 -26.69 -0.98
C PHE A 43 -8.38 -27.89 -0.33
N GLY A 44 -8.95 -28.42 0.76
CA GLY A 44 -8.36 -29.53 1.51
C GLY A 44 -7.23 -29.17 2.49
N HIS A 45 -6.84 -27.89 2.57
CA HIS A 45 -5.81 -27.39 3.48
C HIS A 45 -6.29 -26.26 4.40
N VAL A 46 -7.24 -25.44 3.93
CA VAL A 46 -7.81 -24.30 4.66
C VAL A 46 -9.26 -24.61 4.98
N GLU A 47 -9.62 -24.52 6.25
CA GLU A 47 -11.01 -24.72 6.72
C GLU A 47 -11.75 -23.39 6.87
N ASP A 48 -11.08 -22.37 7.43
CA ASP A 48 -11.67 -21.06 7.68
C ASP A 48 -10.69 -19.94 7.35
N VAL A 49 -11.22 -18.86 6.78
CA VAL A 49 -10.50 -17.61 6.51
C VAL A 49 -11.28 -16.47 7.16
N THR A 50 -10.71 -15.94 8.25
CA THR A 50 -11.28 -14.78 8.94
C THR A 50 -10.45 -13.53 8.68
N VAL A 51 -11.11 -12.42 8.30
CA VAL A 51 -10.49 -11.12 8.03
C VAL A 51 -10.99 -10.10 9.06
N PHE A 52 -10.06 -9.51 9.82
CA PHE A 52 -10.35 -8.34 10.65
C PHE A 52 -10.15 -7.05 9.84
N GLU A 53 -11.23 -6.33 9.58
CA GLU A 53 -11.25 -5.05 8.88
C GLU A 53 -12.39 -4.19 9.41
N PRO A 54 -12.11 -3.04 10.06
CA PRO A 54 -13.16 -2.22 10.67
C PRO A 54 -14.12 -1.57 9.67
N ARG A 55 -13.73 -1.42 8.40
CA ARG A 55 -14.61 -0.88 7.35
C ARG A 55 -15.72 -1.85 7.00
N THR A 56 -16.79 -1.31 6.43
CA THR A 56 -17.97 -2.07 5.99
C THR A 56 -17.71 -2.99 4.81
N GLN A 57 -16.64 -2.77 4.04
CA GLN A 57 -16.31 -3.54 2.85
C GLN A 57 -14.84 -3.94 2.81
N LEU A 58 -14.59 -5.14 2.31
CA LEU A 58 -13.26 -5.63 1.97
C LEU A 58 -12.80 -5.13 0.59
N GLY A 59 -11.48 -5.03 0.40
CA GLY A 59 -10.84 -4.81 -0.90
C GLY A 59 -10.47 -3.37 -1.20
N SER A 60 -11.17 -2.39 -0.63
CA SER A 60 -10.90 -0.98 -0.89
C SER A 60 -9.67 -0.45 -0.13
N GLY A 61 -9.63 -0.66 1.19
CA GLY A 61 -8.58 -0.10 2.05
C GLY A 61 -8.46 1.43 1.93
N LEU A 62 -7.43 2.01 2.56
CA LEU A 62 -7.29 3.48 2.66
C LEU A 62 -7.26 4.22 1.31
N ALA A 63 -6.70 3.60 0.27
CA ALA A 63 -6.50 4.28 -1.01
C ALA A 63 -7.79 4.38 -1.84
N TYR A 64 -8.71 3.41 -1.71
CA TYR A 64 -9.85 3.26 -2.61
C TYR A 64 -11.20 3.39 -1.91
N ASP A 65 -11.20 3.44 -0.57
CA ASP A 65 -12.35 3.72 0.27
C ASP A 65 -12.64 5.22 0.31
N THR A 66 -13.27 5.71 -0.75
CA THR A 66 -13.64 7.13 -0.89
C THR A 66 -14.91 7.25 -1.75
N SER A 67 -15.79 8.18 -1.40
CA SER A 67 -16.95 8.55 -2.21
C SER A 67 -16.64 9.65 -3.24
N ASP A 68 -15.49 10.30 -3.11
CA ASP A 68 -15.07 11.47 -3.86
C ASP A 68 -14.89 11.11 -5.36
N PRO A 69 -15.64 11.77 -6.27
CA PRO A 69 -15.57 11.49 -7.70
C PRO A 69 -14.34 12.08 -8.39
N ASP A 70 -13.59 12.97 -7.74
CA ASP A 70 -12.56 13.77 -8.40
C ASP A 70 -11.17 13.16 -8.21
N VAL A 71 -11.01 12.27 -7.24
CA VAL A 71 -9.76 11.53 -7.03
C VAL A 71 -9.61 10.35 -7.98
N ARG A 72 -8.52 10.38 -8.75
CA ARG A 72 -8.21 9.41 -9.81
C ARG A 72 -7.19 8.37 -9.35
N LEU A 73 -7.22 7.21 -10.00
CA LEU A 73 -6.07 6.32 -10.02
C LEU A 73 -4.92 7.00 -10.77
N ASN A 74 -3.71 6.85 -10.24
CA ASN A 74 -2.48 7.34 -10.86
C ASN A 74 -1.89 6.33 -11.85
N VAL A 75 -2.60 5.25 -12.15
CA VAL A 75 -2.21 4.17 -13.05
C VAL A 75 -3.35 3.93 -14.04
N ALA A 76 -2.99 3.77 -15.31
CA ALA A 76 -3.97 3.45 -16.34
C ALA A 76 -4.60 2.07 -16.09
N ALA A 77 -5.89 1.91 -16.40
CA ALA A 77 -6.67 0.70 -16.09
C ALA A 77 -6.01 -0.58 -16.62
N HIS A 78 -5.49 -0.57 -17.86
CA HIS A 78 -4.79 -1.72 -18.47
C HIS A 78 -3.50 -2.15 -17.73
N ARG A 79 -2.96 -1.28 -16.86
CA ARG A 79 -1.75 -1.53 -16.04
C ARG A 79 -2.07 -1.87 -14.60
N MET A 80 -3.34 -1.84 -14.19
CA MET A 80 -3.74 -2.04 -12.79
C MET A 80 -3.49 -3.48 -12.33
N ARG A 81 -3.69 -4.48 -13.21
CA ARG A 81 -3.35 -5.91 -13.00
C ARG A 81 -3.69 -6.42 -11.58
N ALA A 82 -4.90 -6.09 -11.11
CA ALA A 82 -5.30 -6.27 -9.72
C ALA A 82 -5.67 -7.70 -9.34
N VAL A 83 -5.99 -8.55 -10.32
CA VAL A 83 -6.39 -9.94 -10.08
C VAL A 83 -5.29 -10.88 -10.56
N PRO A 84 -4.61 -11.61 -9.66
CA PRO A 84 -3.60 -12.59 -10.05
C PRO A 84 -4.17 -13.64 -11.00
N GLY A 85 -3.51 -13.86 -12.13
CA GLY A 85 -3.97 -14.76 -13.19
C GLY A 85 -4.89 -14.11 -14.23
N THR A 86 -5.44 -12.92 -13.96
CA THR A 86 -6.36 -12.22 -14.89
C THR A 86 -5.96 -10.73 -15.03
N PRO A 87 -4.87 -10.41 -15.75
CA PRO A 87 -4.30 -9.07 -15.80
C PRO A 87 -5.25 -7.97 -16.34
N SER A 88 -6.20 -8.34 -17.20
CA SER A 88 -7.17 -7.43 -17.83
C SER A 88 -8.44 -7.23 -17.00
N ALA A 89 -8.66 -7.97 -15.91
CA ALA A 89 -9.95 -8.02 -15.21
C ALA A 89 -10.55 -6.65 -14.88
N PHE A 90 -9.73 -5.70 -14.43
CA PHE A 90 -10.21 -4.35 -14.11
C PHE A 90 -10.57 -3.54 -15.37
N LEU A 91 -9.81 -3.69 -16.46
CA LEU A 91 -10.12 -3.03 -17.73
C LEU A 91 -11.41 -3.59 -18.34
N ASP A 92 -11.56 -4.92 -18.36
CA ASP A 92 -12.72 -5.61 -18.89
C ASP A 92 -13.98 -5.23 -18.08
N TRP A 93 -13.84 -5.10 -16.76
CA TRP A 93 -14.89 -4.60 -15.88
C TRP A 93 -15.26 -3.16 -16.19
N MET A 94 -14.29 -2.25 -16.38
CA MET A 94 -14.58 -0.85 -16.73
C MET A 94 -15.39 -0.74 -18.03
N GLN A 95 -15.09 -1.59 -19.01
CA GLN A 95 -15.76 -1.63 -20.31
C GLN A 95 -17.19 -2.18 -20.23
N SER A 96 -17.44 -3.18 -19.38
CA SER A 96 -18.73 -3.86 -19.28
C SER A 96 -19.68 -3.29 -18.21
N SER A 97 -19.15 -2.61 -17.19
CA SER A 97 -19.93 -2.12 -16.04
C SER A 97 -20.70 -0.81 -16.28
N GLY A 98 -20.59 -0.19 -17.46
CA GLY A 98 -21.15 1.13 -17.74
C GLY A 98 -20.39 2.29 -17.08
N THR A 99 -19.27 2.03 -16.38
CA THR A 99 -18.49 3.06 -15.69
C THR A 99 -17.97 4.14 -16.64
N LEU A 100 -17.49 3.74 -17.82
CA LEU A 100 -16.98 4.67 -18.83
C LEU A 100 -18.07 5.57 -19.43
N THR A 101 -19.33 5.13 -19.41
CA THR A 101 -20.48 5.95 -19.82
C THR A 101 -20.79 7.04 -18.79
N VAL A 102 -20.70 6.69 -17.50
CA VAL A 102 -20.93 7.63 -16.39
C VAL A 102 -19.76 8.61 -16.20
N ASP A 103 -18.57 8.23 -16.65
CA ASP A 103 -17.34 9.01 -16.50
C ASP A 103 -16.52 9.05 -17.80
N PRO A 104 -17.01 9.76 -18.83
CA PRO A 104 -16.30 9.85 -20.11
C PRO A 104 -14.92 10.51 -19.96
N ALA A 105 -14.74 11.38 -18.96
CA ALA A 105 -13.47 12.03 -18.65
C ALA A 105 -12.39 11.06 -18.16
N ALA A 106 -12.73 9.80 -17.85
CA ALA A 106 -11.73 8.77 -17.55
C ALA A 106 -10.88 8.40 -18.78
N VAL A 107 -11.40 8.59 -20.00
CA VAL A 107 -10.72 8.21 -21.24
C VAL A 107 -9.89 9.39 -21.75
N THR A 108 -8.57 9.22 -21.81
CA THR A 108 -7.62 10.23 -22.32
C THR A 108 -6.71 9.62 -23.39
N SER A 109 -5.89 10.45 -24.05
CA SER A 109 -4.88 9.99 -25.01
C SER A 109 -3.77 9.15 -24.36
N GLU A 110 -3.55 9.30 -23.05
CA GLU A 110 -2.61 8.52 -22.24
C GLU A 110 -3.20 7.22 -21.70
N GLY A 111 -4.52 7.05 -21.78
CA GLY A 111 -5.24 5.83 -21.40
C GLY A 111 -6.46 6.10 -20.54
N ILE A 112 -6.94 5.04 -19.88
CA ILE A 112 -8.12 5.11 -19.01
C ILE A 112 -7.68 5.30 -17.57
N PHE A 113 -7.99 6.44 -16.96
CA PHE A 113 -7.70 6.78 -15.57
C PHE A 113 -9.01 6.81 -14.77
N ALA A 114 -9.38 5.66 -14.21
CA ALA A 114 -10.60 5.50 -13.43
C ALA A 114 -10.56 6.30 -12.11
N ARG A 115 -11.73 6.62 -11.56
CA ARG A 115 -11.84 7.16 -10.20
C ARG A 115 -11.44 6.08 -9.19
N ARG A 116 -10.91 6.50 -8.03
CA ARG A 116 -10.52 5.54 -6.98
C ARG A 116 -11.71 4.73 -6.45
N ARG A 117 -12.86 5.37 -6.31
CA ARG A 117 -14.12 4.73 -5.89
C ARG A 117 -14.55 3.60 -6.83
N ASP A 118 -14.30 3.74 -8.13
CA ASP A 118 -14.69 2.72 -9.11
C ASP A 118 -13.80 1.48 -8.99
N PHE A 119 -12.51 1.67 -8.66
CA PHE A 119 -11.64 0.55 -8.31
C PHE A 119 -12.04 -0.11 -6.98
N GLY A 120 -12.44 0.67 -5.97
CA GLY A 120 -13.01 0.13 -4.74
C GLY A 120 -14.25 -0.74 -5.00
N ARG A 121 -15.18 -0.24 -5.83
CA ARG A 121 -16.38 -0.99 -6.26
C ARG A 121 -16.02 -2.27 -7.01
N PHE A 122 -15.07 -2.22 -7.93
CA PHE A 122 -14.56 -3.40 -8.63
C PHE A 122 -14.07 -4.45 -7.62
N MET A 123 -13.20 -4.06 -6.67
CA MET A 123 -12.67 -4.98 -5.67
C MET A 123 -13.77 -5.54 -4.76
N HIS A 124 -14.70 -4.71 -4.31
CA HIS A 124 -15.82 -5.19 -3.50
C HIS A 124 -16.62 -6.27 -4.23
N GLN A 125 -16.94 -6.08 -5.52
CA GLN A 125 -17.66 -7.07 -6.33
C GLN A 125 -16.89 -8.40 -6.50
N GLN A 126 -15.56 -8.39 -6.46
CA GLN A 126 -14.75 -9.62 -6.49
C GLN A 126 -14.83 -10.41 -5.18
N LEU A 127 -15.19 -9.76 -4.07
CA LEU A 127 -15.19 -10.35 -2.73
C LEU A 127 -16.59 -10.61 -2.20
N ALA A 128 -17.60 -9.84 -2.62
CA ALA A 128 -18.95 -9.88 -2.08
C ALA A 128 -19.53 -11.30 -2.04
N PRO A 129 -19.46 -12.11 -3.12
CA PRO A 129 -20.01 -13.47 -3.11
C PRO A 129 -19.41 -14.36 -2.01
N LEU A 130 -18.09 -14.26 -1.79
CA LEU A 130 -17.35 -15.06 -0.80
C LEU A 130 -17.63 -14.60 0.64
N VAL A 131 -18.05 -13.36 0.83
CA VAL A 131 -18.42 -12.83 2.16
C VAL A 131 -19.87 -13.15 2.46
N GLU A 132 -20.76 -12.98 1.47
CA GLU A 132 -22.20 -13.22 1.58
C GLU A 132 -22.53 -14.70 1.84
N ASP A 133 -21.79 -15.63 1.23
CA ASP A 133 -21.95 -17.07 1.47
C ASP A 133 -21.22 -17.58 2.72
N GLY A 134 -20.46 -16.72 3.40
CA GLY A 134 -19.73 -17.02 4.62
C GLY A 134 -18.38 -17.72 4.42
N THR A 135 -17.91 -17.92 3.19
CA THR A 135 -16.62 -18.55 2.90
C THR A 135 -15.43 -17.71 3.41
N ILE A 136 -15.58 -16.39 3.42
CA ILE A 136 -14.69 -15.43 4.08
C ILE A 136 -15.47 -14.76 5.20
N ARG A 137 -15.04 -15.00 6.44
CA ARG A 137 -15.63 -14.34 7.60
C ARG A 137 -15.04 -12.94 7.77
N HIS A 138 -15.83 -11.91 7.51
CA HIS A 138 -15.45 -10.51 7.75
C HIS A 138 -15.85 -10.06 9.15
N LEU A 139 -14.86 -9.74 9.99
CA LEU A 139 -15.07 -9.12 11.31
C LEU A 139 -14.81 -7.62 11.24
N HIS A 140 -15.85 -6.83 11.53
CA HIS A 140 -15.85 -5.36 11.46
C HIS A 140 -15.18 -4.73 12.69
N GLU A 141 -13.97 -5.18 13.02
CA GLU A 141 -13.26 -4.80 14.23
C GLU A 141 -11.80 -4.45 13.93
N THR A 142 -11.29 -3.45 14.65
CA THR A 142 -9.84 -3.23 14.73
C THR A 142 -9.25 -4.26 15.69
N VAL A 143 -8.15 -4.91 15.31
CA VAL A 143 -7.43 -5.84 16.21
C VAL A 143 -6.76 -5.07 17.34
N SER A 144 -7.08 -5.44 18.58
CA SER A 144 -6.49 -4.84 19.78
C SER A 144 -5.30 -5.65 20.29
N THR A 145 -5.41 -6.98 20.25
CA THR A 145 -4.45 -7.89 20.88
C THR A 145 -4.22 -9.11 20.00
N VAL A 146 -2.96 -9.51 19.90
CA VAL A 146 -2.53 -10.79 19.32
C VAL A 146 -1.57 -11.41 20.31
N CYS A 147 -1.81 -12.66 20.67
CA CYS A 147 -0.88 -13.46 21.46
C CYS A 147 -0.80 -14.89 20.91
N ARG A 148 0.24 -15.60 21.33
CA ARG A 148 0.43 -17.01 20.98
C ARG A 148 0.25 -17.89 22.22
N VAL A 149 -0.67 -18.84 22.14
CA VAL A 149 -1.02 -19.78 23.22
C VAL A 149 -1.09 -21.17 22.63
N ASN A 150 -0.39 -22.16 23.23
CA ASN A 150 -0.39 -23.56 22.77
C ASN A 150 -0.16 -23.72 21.25
N ASP A 151 0.83 -23.00 20.72
CA ASP A 151 1.16 -22.96 19.28
C ASP A 151 0.09 -22.41 18.33
N GLN A 152 -0.97 -21.79 18.86
CA GLN A 152 -2.01 -21.12 18.09
C GLN A 152 -2.03 -19.62 18.34
N TRP A 153 -2.47 -18.88 17.33
CA TRP A 153 -2.68 -17.44 17.41
C TRP A 153 -4.05 -17.15 17.98
N HIS A 154 -4.10 -16.31 19.01
CA HIS A 154 -5.33 -15.75 19.54
C HIS A 154 -5.40 -14.29 19.12
N VAL A 155 -6.34 -13.96 18.24
CA VAL A 155 -6.53 -12.61 17.71
C VAL A 155 -7.82 -12.05 18.27
N THR A 156 -7.72 -10.96 19.03
CA THR A 156 -8.86 -10.32 19.68
C THR A 156 -9.11 -8.95 19.06
N GLY A 157 -10.34 -8.73 18.61
CA GLY A 157 -10.84 -7.46 18.12
C GLY A 157 -11.27 -6.52 19.25
N ALA A 158 -11.40 -5.23 18.94
CA ALA A 158 -11.78 -4.19 19.89
C ALA A 158 -13.20 -4.37 20.48
N GLY A 159 -14.07 -5.12 19.81
CA GLY A 159 -15.40 -5.52 20.29
C GLY A 159 -15.38 -6.76 21.19
N GLY A 160 -14.21 -7.36 21.42
CA GLY A 160 -14.03 -8.52 22.31
C GLY A 160 -14.11 -9.88 21.62
N THR A 161 -14.39 -9.92 20.31
CA THR A 161 -14.37 -11.17 19.54
C THR A 161 -12.95 -11.74 19.49
N THR A 162 -12.76 -12.97 19.95
CA THR A 162 -11.48 -13.68 19.87
C THR A 162 -11.57 -14.84 18.88
N ILE A 163 -10.63 -14.89 17.94
CA ILE A 163 -10.47 -15.97 16.97
C ILE A 163 -9.17 -16.72 17.24
N VAL A 164 -9.24 -18.04 17.26
CA VAL A 164 -8.08 -18.93 17.37
C VAL A 164 -7.71 -19.42 15.97
N ALA A 165 -6.45 -19.28 15.59
CA ALA A 165 -5.97 -19.59 14.25
C ALA A 165 -4.60 -20.28 14.24
N ASP A 166 -4.36 -21.10 13.23
CA ASP A 166 -3.09 -21.80 13.03
C ASP A 166 -2.08 -20.95 12.25
N MET A 167 -2.59 -19.96 11.51
CA MET A 167 -1.84 -19.01 10.69
C MET A 167 -2.34 -17.59 10.91
N LEU A 168 -1.41 -16.65 11.02
CA LEU A 168 -1.67 -15.21 11.09
C LEU A 168 -0.99 -14.49 9.93
N ILE A 169 -1.73 -13.65 9.22
CA ILE A 169 -1.21 -12.80 8.13
C ILE A 169 -1.46 -11.33 8.49
N VAL A 170 -0.37 -10.56 8.61
CA VAL A 170 -0.42 -9.11 8.81
C VAL A 170 -0.48 -8.42 7.44
N ALA A 171 -1.64 -7.85 7.12
CA ALA A 171 -1.93 -7.15 5.87
C ALA A 171 -2.44 -5.72 6.13
N THR A 172 -1.94 -5.08 7.18
CA THR A 172 -2.38 -3.76 7.69
C THR A 172 -2.07 -2.59 6.77
N GLY A 173 -1.37 -2.80 5.65
CA GLY A 173 -1.15 -1.80 4.62
C GLY A 173 -0.31 -0.61 5.09
N HIS A 174 -0.73 0.60 4.70
CA HIS A 174 0.01 1.82 4.96
C HIS A 174 -0.24 2.34 6.39
N PRO A 175 0.81 2.73 7.13
CA PRO A 175 0.66 3.43 8.40
C PRO A 175 0.16 4.87 8.17
N PRO A 176 -0.27 5.57 9.25
CA PRO A 176 -0.69 6.97 9.16
C PRO A 176 0.37 7.89 8.54
N ALA A 177 -0.09 9.07 8.10
CA ALA A 177 0.80 10.09 7.55
C ALA A 177 1.87 10.53 8.56
N SER A 178 3.09 10.78 8.09
CA SER A 178 4.18 11.30 8.92
C SER A 178 3.82 12.70 9.43
N ARG A 179 3.72 12.88 10.74
CA ARG A 179 3.49 14.21 11.32
C ARG A 179 4.82 14.95 11.50
N PRO A 180 5.04 16.13 10.88
CA PRO A 180 6.22 16.94 11.13
C PRO A 180 6.34 17.33 12.61
N ARG A 181 7.57 17.37 13.14
CA ARG A 181 7.85 17.77 14.53
C ARG A 181 7.27 19.14 14.90
N ALA A 182 7.22 20.05 13.92
CA ALA A 182 6.59 21.36 14.04
C ALA A 182 5.12 21.33 14.49
N LEU A 183 4.45 20.18 14.38
CA LEU A 183 3.02 19.99 14.66
C LEU A 183 2.75 19.10 15.89
N GLU A 184 3.78 18.67 16.61
CA GLU A 184 3.64 17.79 17.78
C GLU A 184 3.08 18.51 19.02
N LYS A 185 3.39 19.81 19.17
CA LYS A 185 3.07 20.62 20.37
C LYS A 185 2.15 21.80 20.06
N LEU A 186 1.14 21.59 19.23
CA LEU A 186 0.15 22.62 18.90
C LEU A 186 -0.90 22.73 20.01
N SER A 187 -1.37 23.95 20.28
CA SER A 187 -2.57 24.15 21.09
C SER A 187 -3.78 23.51 20.41
N LYS A 188 -4.79 23.10 21.19
CA LYS A 188 -6.02 22.48 20.65
C LYS A 188 -6.67 23.32 19.52
N PRO A 189 -6.83 24.67 19.66
CA PRO A 189 -7.39 25.50 18.58
C PRO A 189 -6.53 25.55 17.30
N THR A 190 -5.21 25.45 17.43
CA THR A 190 -4.30 25.39 16.28
C THR A 190 -4.37 24.01 15.61
N ALA A 191 -4.39 22.94 16.41
CA ALA A 191 -4.42 21.56 15.91
C ALA A 191 -5.69 21.23 15.12
N MET A 192 -6.84 21.84 15.45
CA MET A 192 -8.09 21.65 14.69
C MET A 192 -8.02 22.19 13.26
N ARG A 193 -7.10 23.11 12.97
CA ARG A 193 -6.85 23.66 11.62
C ARG A 193 -5.71 22.95 10.88
N VAL A 194 -5.30 21.79 11.39
CA VAL A 194 -4.28 20.92 10.79
C VAL A 194 -4.88 19.53 10.60
N THR A 195 -5.24 19.20 9.37
CA THR A 195 -5.98 17.96 9.04
C THR A 195 -5.18 17.08 8.10
N ASP A 196 -5.44 15.76 8.13
CA ASP A 196 -4.89 14.84 7.13
C ASP A 196 -5.63 15.07 5.80
N ALA A 197 -4.88 15.26 4.71
CA ALA A 197 -5.45 15.52 3.39
C ALA A 197 -6.35 14.39 2.88
N MET A 198 -6.17 13.16 3.36
CA MET A 198 -6.98 11.99 3.01
C MET A 198 -8.14 11.74 3.99
N ALA A 199 -8.30 12.54 5.04
CA ALA A 199 -9.43 12.39 5.94
C ALA A 199 -10.75 12.66 5.19
N PRO A 200 -11.82 11.88 5.43
CA PRO A 200 -13.11 12.08 4.75
C PRO A 200 -13.68 13.50 4.92
N ASP A 201 -13.45 14.09 6.09
CA ASP A 201 -13.90 15.41 6.53
C ASP A 201 -12.83 16.51 6.36
N ALA A 202 -11.68 16.22 5.74
CA ALA A 202 -10.53 17.13 5.66
C ALA A 202 -10.85 18.55 5.17
N LEU A 203 -11.89 18.69 4.35
CA LEU A 203 -12.28 19.93 3.67
C LEU A 203 -13.62 20.51 4.15
N GLN A 204 -14.36 19.86 5.06
CA GLN A 204 -15.75 20.26 5.39
C GLN A 204 -15.86 21.67 6.02
N ASP A 205 -14.86 22.10 6.79
CA ASP A 205 -14.89 23.37 7.53
C ASP A 205 -13.96 24.45 6.95
N ILE A 206 -13.47 24.25 5.72
CA ILE A 206 -12.59 25.22 5.07
C ILE A 206 -13.45 26.25 4.35
N CYS A 207 -13.37 27.51 4.78
CA CYS A 207 -13.99 28.61 4.06
C CYS A 207 -13.41 28.74 2.64
N TRP A 208 -14.29 28.91 1.65
CA TRP A 208 -13.95 28.88 0.22
C TRP A 208 -12.88 29.89 -0.21
N ALA A 209 -12.70 31.00 0.51
CA ALA A 209 -11.70 32.03 0.18
C ALA A 209 -10.43 31.99 1.06
N THR A 210 -10.29 30.97 1.92
CA THR A 210 -9.20 30.90 2.89
C THR A 210 -7.93 30.32 2.28
N ASP A 211 -6.78 30.98 2.44
CA ASP A 211 -5.51 30.43 1.97
C ASP A 211 -5.15 29.11 2.67
N ILE A 212 -4.69 28.13 1.92
CA ILE A 212 -4.37 26.78 2.38
C ILE A 212 -2.91 26.45 2.13
N LEU A 213 -2.24 25.95 3.18
CA LEU A 213 -0.91 25.37 3.07
C LEU A 213 -1.01 23.84 3.04
N ILE A 214 -0.66 23.21 1.93
CA ILE A 214 -0.55 21.75 1.83
C ILE A 214 0.90 21.34 2.11
N VAL A 215 1.13 20.62 3.20
CA VAL A 215 2.45 20.11 3.59
C VAL A 215 2.70 18.79 2.88
N GLY A 216 3.38 18.87 1.74
CA GLY A 216 3.63 17.79 0.81
C GLY A 216 3.42 18.26 -0.62
N SER A 217 4.05 17.56 -1.56
CA SER A 217 3.86 17.80 -3.00
C SER A 217 3.78 16.48 -3.78
N GLY A 218 3.37 15.40 -3.11
CA GLY A 218 3.11 14.09 -3.72
C GLY A 218 1.70 13.97 -4.25
N LEU A 219 1.31 12.77 -4.71
CA LEU A 219 -0.02 12.54 -5.26
C LEU A 219 -1.15 12.86 -4.27
N THR A 220 -0.97 12.59 -2.97
CA THR A 220 -1.94 12.99 -1.94
C THR A 220 -2.17 14.51 -1.88
N ALA A 221 -1.12 15.32 -2.09
CA ALA A 221 -1.25 16.78 -2.12
C ALA A 221 -2.05 17.23 -3.35
N LEU A 222 -1.84 16.54 -4.47
CA LEU A 222 -2.54 16.82 -5.72
C LEU A 222 -3.99 16.32 -5.71
N ASP A 223 -4.28 15.23 -4.99
CA ASP A 223 -5.67 14.82 -4.71
C ASP A 223 -6.37 15.92 -3.91
N ALA A 224 -5.75 16.46 -2.87
CA ALA A 224 -6.32 17.58 -2.10
C ALA A 224 -6.54 18.83 -2.95
N LEU A 225 -5.59 19.19 -3.82
CA LEU A 225 -5.74 20.28 -4.78
C LEU A 225 -6.96 20.08 -5.67
N VAL A 226 -7.11 18.90 -6.27
CA VAL A 226 -8.23 18.61 -7.18
C VAL A 226 -9.58 18.65 -6.46
N ARG A 227 -9.64 18.16 -5.21
CA ARG A 227 -10.83 18.24 -4.36
C ARG A 227 -11.20 19.68 -4.02
N LEU A 228 -10.22 20.52 -3.69
CA LEU A 228 -10.42 21.95 -3.43
C LEU A 228 -10.93 22.67 -4.68
N ASN A 229 -10.35 22.39 -5.85
CA ASN A 229 -10.80 22.94 -7.12
C ASN A 229 -12.25 22.53 -7.43
N ALA A 230 -12.59 21.25 -7.21
CA ALA A 230 -13.95 20.74 -7.43
C ALA A 230 -14.99 21.40 -6.51
N GLN A 231 -14.58 21.81 -5.30
CA GLN A 231 -15.40 22.59 -4.37
C GLN A 231 -15.46 24.09 -4.71
N GLY A 232 -14.78 24.54 -5.76
CA GLY A 232 -14.74 25.94 -6.19
C GLY A 232 -13.95 26.85 -5.24
N HIS A 233 -12.98 26.30 -4.51
CA HIS A 233 -12.12 27.07 -3.61
C HIS A 233 -11.40 28.20 -4.36
N GLN A 234 -11.38 29.40 -3.79
CA GLN A 234 -10.81 30.63 -4.37
C GLN A 234 -9.61 31.16 -3.56
N GLY A 235 -9.40 30.68 -2.34
CA GLY A 235 -8.22 31.00 -1.54
C GLY A 235 -6.95 30.45 -2.20
N LYS A 236 -5.79 31.06 -1.91
CA LYS A 236 -4.52 30.64 -2.48
C LYS A 236 -4.11 29.27 -1.92
N ILE A 237 -3.60 28.39 -2.79
CA ILE A 237 -3.14 27.05 -2.40
C ILE A 237 -1.63 26.96 -2.54
N SER A 238 -0.93 26.77 -1.42
CA SER A 238 0.53 26.68 -1.40
C SER A 238 0.98 25.25 -1.09
N LEU A 239 1.72 24.63 -2.01
CA LEU A 239 2.30 23.29 -1.84
C LEU A 239 3.71 23.40 -1.25
N LEU A 240 3.90 22.97 -0.01
CA LEU A 240 5.20 23.00 0.67
C LEU A 240 5.91 21.66 0.58
N SER A 241 7.13 21.64 0.03
CA SER A 241 7.98 20.44 0.09
C SER A 241 9.47 20.76 0.21
N ARG A 242 10.23 19.85 0.82
CA ARG A 242 11.69 19.99 1.01
C ARG A 242 12.49 20.10 -0.29
N SER A 243 11.96 19.54 -1.39
CA SER A 243 12.66 19.45 -2.66
C SER A 243 12.11 20.34 -3.76
N GLY A 244 10.88 20.84 -3.65
CA GLY A 244 10.16 21.51 -4.74
C GLY A 244 9.75 20.60 -5.91
N LEU A 245 10.25 19.36 -5.97
CA LEU A 245 9.89 18.40 -7.01
C LEU A 245 8.40 18.05 -6.93
N LEU A 246 7.77 17.88 -8.09
CA LEU A 246 6.42 17.39 -8.28
C LEU A 246 6.45 16.04 -9.02
N PRO A 247 5.48 15.14 -8.77
CA PRO A 247 5.14 14.03 -9.65
C PRO A 247 5.17 14.41 -11.13
N ARG A 248 5.70 13.54 -11.98
CA ARG A 248 5.76 13.77 -13.43
C ARG A 248 4.48 13.29 -14.12
N PRO A 249 4.03 13.92 -15.22
CA PRO A 249 2.85 13.47 -15.95
C PRO A 249 3.10 12.12 -16.65
N HIS A 250 2.01 11.42 -16.97
CA HIS A 250 2.05 10.29 -17.91
C HIS A 250 2.38 10.76 -19.33
N ALA A 251 2.83 9.82 -20.17
CA ALA A 251 2.99 10.05 -21.60
C ALA A 251 1.84 9.35 -22.35
N GLY A 252 1.45 9.94 -23.49
CA GLY A 252 0.56 9.30 -24.47
C GLY A 252 1.26 8.18 -25.24
N GLY A 253 0.52 7.47 -26.09
CA GLY A 253 1.12 6.67 -27.18
C GLY A 253 1.36 5.18 -26.91
N GLY A 254 0.85 4.61 -25.81
CA GLY A 254 0.77 3.15 -25.65
C GLY A 254 2.11 2.39 -25.63
N PHE A 255 3.21 3.07 -25.26
CA PHE A 255 4.56 2.48 -25.32
C PHE A 255 4.74 1.30 -24.37
N SER A 256 5.46 0.28 -24.86
CA SER A 256 5.94 -0.85 -24.06
C SER A 256 7.13 -0.45 -23.18
N PRO A 257 7.35 -1.15 -22.04
CA PRO A 257 8.55 -0.98 -21.23
C PRO A 257 9.83 -1.11 -22.06
N TYR A 258 10.82 -0.25 -21.81
CA TYR A 258 12.08 -0.21 -22.56
C TYR A 258 13.29 -0.28 -21.63
N GLY A 259 14.27 -1.10 -21.98
CA GLY A 259 15.53 -1.23 -21.24
C GLY A 259 15.63 -2.47 -20.35
N ASN A 260 16.88 -2.87 -20.10
CA ASN A 260 17.23 -4.03 -19.28
C ASN A 260 18.11 -3.61 -18.08
N PHE A 261 17.62 -3.92 -16.89
CA PHE A 261 18.21 -3.65 -15.57
C PHE A 261 18.44 -4.94 -14.75
N HIS A 262 18.31 -6.11 -15.37
CA HIS A 262 18.67 -7.40 -14.77
C HIS A 262 20.18 -7.66 -14.73
N ASP A 263 20.98 -6.77 -15.33
CA ASP A 263 22.44 -6.77 -15.27
C ASP A 263 22.96 -6.95 -13.84
N GLU A 264 23.69 -8.04 -13.60
CA GLU A 264 24.25 -8.42 -12.29
C GLU A 264 25.33 -7.46 -11.79
N THR A 265 25.90 -6.64 -12.67
CA THR A 265 26.91 -5.64 -12.30
C THR A 265 26.33 -4.40 -11.61
N LEU A 266 24.99 -4.25 -11.60
CA LEU A 266 24.23 -3.16 -10.98
C LEU A 266 24.14 -3.29 -9.45
N THR A 267 25.31 -3.35 -8.81
CA THR A 267 25.46 -3.58 -7.36
C THR A 267 25.59 -2.29 -6.53
N SER A 268 25.47 -1.11 -7.14
CA SER A 268 25.51 0.18 -6.44
C SER A 268 24.49 1.17 -6.96
N ALA A 269 24.03 2.07 -6.08
CA ALA A 269 23.06 3.11 -6.42
C ALA A 269 23.56 4.04 -7.54
N ARG A 270 24.87 4.30 -7.59
CA ARG A 270 25.49 5.13 -8.65
C ARG A 270 25.44 4.43 -10.01
N ARG A 271 25.74 3.13 -10.08
CA ARG A 271 25.68 2.36 -11.32
C ARG A 271 24.25 2.25 -11.85
N ILE A 272 23.29 1.99 -10.96
CA ILE A 272 21.87 1.98 -11.32
C ILE A 272 21.46 3.34 -11.91
N LEU A 273 21.80 4.44 -11.25
CA LEU A 273 21.48 5.77 -11.76
C LEU A 273 22.13 6.04 -13.13
N ALA A 274 23.40 5.66 -13.31
CA ALA A 274 24.10 5.81 -14.57
C ALA A 274 23.44 5.01 -15.69
N LYS A 275 23.07 3.75 -15.44
CA LYS A 275 22.35 2.89 -16.38
C LYS A 275 20.99 3.47 -16.75
N VAL A 276 20.20 3.90 -15.76
CA VAL A 276 18.89 4.52 -16.00
C VAL A 276 19.01 5.76 -16.88
N ARG A 277 19.98 6.64 -16.62
CA ARG A 277 20.20 7.84 -17.45
C ARG A 277 20.63 7.49 -18.86
N ALA A 278 21.57 6.56 -19.03
CA ALA A 278 22.01 6.11 -20.35
C ALA A 278 20.85 5.52 -21.16
N THR A 279 20.03 4.67 -20.54
CA THR A 279 18.87 4.06 -21.19
C THR A 279 17.77 5.08 -21.51
N ILE A 280 17.59 6.13 -20.70
CA ILE A 280 16.69 7.25 -21.05
C ILE A 280 17.20 7.98 -22.30
N SER A 281 18.48 8.35 -22.33
CA SER A 281 19.06 9.03 -23.51
C SER A 281 18.96 8.17 -24.77
N GLU A 282 19.19 6.86 -24.66
CA GLU A 282 19.01 5.90 -25.76
C GLU A 282 17.54 5.77 -26.19
N ALA A 283 16.60 5.74 -25.25
CA ALA A 283 15.17 5.69 -25.58
C ALA A 283 14.72 6.93 -26.36
N GLU A 284 15.21 8.11 -25.96
CA GLU A 284 14.89 9.38 -26.59
C GLU A 284 15.34 9.44 -28.06
N THR A 285 16.49 8.83 -28.43
CA THR A 285 16.92 8.76 -29.83
C THR A 285 15.99 7.92 -30.71
N HIS A 286 15.17 7.06 -30.11
CA HIS A 286 14.18 6.23 -30.79
C HIS A 286 12.75 6.79 -30.65
N GLY A 287 12.57 8.01 -30.11
CA GLY A 287 11.25 8.59 -29.86
C GLY A 287 10.47 7.88 -28.74
N ILE A 288 11.14 7.09 -27.91
CA ILE A 288 10.52 6.38 -26.79
C ILE A 288 10.61 7.26 -25.54
N PRO A 289 9.49 7.50 -24.84
CA PRO A 289 9.48 8.38 -23.68
C PRO A 289 10.16 7.73 -22.46
N TRP A 290 10.73 8.55 -21.58
CA TRP A 290 11.40 8.09 -20.35
C TRP A 290 10.47 7.24 -19.45
N GLN A 291 9.15 7.43 -19.55
CA GLN A 291 8.13 6.66 -18.85
C GLN A 291 8.29 5.16 -19.12
N SER A 292 8.57 4.77 -20.37
CA SER A 292 8.80 3.38 -20.76
C SER A 292 10.03 2.79 -20.06
N VAL A 293 11.08 3.60 -19.88
CA VAL A 293 12.29 3.20 -19.16
C VAL A 293 12.01 2.97 -17.68
N PHE A 294 11.22 3.86 -17.06
CA PHE A 294 10.82 3.70 -15.67
C PHE A 294 9.85 2.53 -15.46
N ASP A 295 9.01 2.21 -16.46
CA ASP A 295 8.13 1.06 -16.41
C ASP A 295 8.94 -0.25 -16.39
N ALA A 296 9.99 -0.34 -17.21
CA ALA A 296 10.93 -1.47 -17.18
C ALA A 296 11.73 -1.52 -15.87
N LEU A 297 12.25 -0.38 -15.42
CA LEU A 297 12.97 -0.28 -14.14
C LEU A 297 12.10 -0.78 -12.98
N ARG A 298 10.82 -0.38 -12.92
CA ARG A 298 9.87 -0.80 -11.89
C ARG A 298 9.64 -2.31 -11.90
N GLN A 299 9.42 -2.90 -13.07
CA GLN A 299 9.23 -4.36 -13.21
C GLN A 299 10.44 -5.16 -12.69
N GLN A 300 11.62 -4.56 -12.75
CA GLN A 300 12.89 -5.19 -12.36
C GLN A 300 13.39 -4.73 -10.98
N ALA A 301 12.68 -3.78 -10.34
CA ALA A 301 13.12 -3.10 -9.12
C ALA A 301 13.31 -4.05 -7.94
N GLN A 302 12.45 -5.07 -7.81
CA GLN A 302 12.58 -6.04 -6.72
C GLN A 302 13.87 -6.87 -6.84
N SER A 303 14.20 -7.33 -8.05
CA SER A 303 15.46 -8.04 -8.30
C SER A 303 16.67 -7.16 -8.03
N ILE A 304 16.63 -5.89 -8.44
CA ILE A 304 17.70 -4.92 -8.15
C ILE A 304 17.84 -4.72 -6.64
N TRP A 305 16.74 -4.46 -5.94
CA TRP A 305 16.71 -4.26 -4.48
C TRP A 305 17.33 -5.44 -3.73
N GLN A 306 16.96 -6.66 -4.10
CA GLN A 306 17.43 -7.89 -3.48
C GLN A 306 18.94 -8.12 -3.63
N ARG A 307 19.55 -7.60 -4.70
CA ARG A 307 20.99 -7.71 -4.98
C ARG A 307 21.82 -6.60 -4.32
N LEU A 308 21.21 -5.46 -4.00
CA LEU A 308 21.92 -4.34 -3.40
C LEU A 308 22.36 -4.66 -1.96
N PRO A 309 23.63 -4.39 -1.59
CA PRO A 309 24.05 -4.36 -0.19
C PRO A 309 23.31 -3.27 0.59
N ASP A 310 23.15 -3.45 1.91
CA ASP A 310 22.38 -2.53 2.75
C ASP A 310 22.91 -1.08 2.73
N ALA A 311 24.23 -0.91 2.65
CA ALA A 311 24.85 0.41 2.49
C ALA A 311 24.39 1.13 1.21
N GLU A 312 24.18 0.38 0.11
CA GLU A 312 23.70 0.92 -1.16
C GLU A 312 22.19 1.13 -1.17
N ARG A 313 21.42 0.26 -0.50
CA ARG A 313 19.98 0.48 -0.24
C ARG A 313 19.76 1.78 0.53
N LEU A 314 20.53 1.99 1.61
CA LEU A 314 20.49 3.22 2.40
C LEU A 314 20.87 4.44 1.55
N LYS A 315 21.90 4.33 0.71
CA LYS A 315 22.33 5.41 -0.20
C LYS A 315 21.23 5.75 -1.21
N LEU A 316 20.59 4.76 -1.81
CA LEU A 316 19.46 4.92 -2.72
C LEU A 316 18.30 5.64 -2.00
N LEU A 317 17.91 5.17 -0.82
CA LEU A 317 16.83 5.76 -0.04
C LEU A 317 17.11 7.22 0.34
N ARG A 318 18.34 7.53 0.77
CA ARG A 318 18.71 8.89 1.20
C ARG A 318 18.85 9.87 0.03
N ARG A 319 19.41 9.43 -1.11
CA ARG A 319 19.82 10.35 -2.19
C ARG A 319 18.93 10.31 -3.43
N LEU A 320 18.36 9.15 -3.74
CA LEU A 320 17.67 8.91 -5.02
C LEU A 320 16.17 8.70 -4.85
N ARG A 321 15.69 8.38 -3.65
CA ARG A 321 14.27 8.07 -3.40
C ARG A 321 13.32 9.13 -3.93
N ARG A 322 13.59 10.41 -3.66
CA ARG A 322 12.69 11.48 -4.11
C ARG A 322 12.62 11.57 -5.63
N TRP A 323 13.76 11.42 -6.30
CA TRP A 323 13.83 11.38 -7.76
C TRP A 323 13.10 10.16 -8.32
N TYR A 324 13.30 8.98 -7.72
CA TYR A 324 12.56 7.78 -8.11
C TYR A 324 11.06 7.97 -7.96
N ASP A 325 10.61 8.44 -6.79
CA ASP A 325 9.18 8.60 -6.48
C ASP A 325 8.47 9.53 -7.45
N VAL A 326 9.05 10.68 -7.83
CA VAL A 326 8.38 11.61 -8.77
C VAL A 326 8.26 11.08 -10.19
N HIS A 327 9.11 10.13 -10.60
CA HIS A 327 9.02 9.48 -11.91
C HIS A 327 8.17 8.19 -11.87
N ARG A 328 8.13 7.53 -10.70
CA ARG A 328 7.39 6.29 -10.43
C ARG A 328 5.90 6.54 -10.15
N TYR A 329 5.57 7.60 -9.42
CA TYR A 329 4.21 7.98 -9.05
C TYR A 329 3.80 9.17 -9.91
N ARG A 330 3.20 8.87 -11.06
CA ARG A 330 2.91 9.86 -12.11
C ARG A 330 1.53 10.48 -11.93
N MET A 331 1.38 11.72 -12.37
CA MET A 331 0.09 12.42 -12.34
C MET A 331 -0.82 11.89 -13.46
N PRO A 332 -2.07 11.51 -13.16
CA PRO A 332 -3.06 11.30 -14.20
C PRO A 332 -3.32 12.63 -14.95
N PRO A 333 -3.70 12.59 -16.23
CA PRO A 333 -3.79 13.78 -17.08
C PRO A 333 -4.68 14.89 -16.50
N GLN A 334 -5.82 14.52 -15.90
CA GLN A 334 -6.76 15.45 -15.28
C GLN A 334 -6.10 16.26 -14.14
N VAL A 335 -5.33 15.58 -13.30
CA VAL A 335 -4.59 16.20 -12.18
C VAL A 335 -3.45 17.07 -12.70
N SER A 336 -2.76 16.62 -13.75
CA SER A 336 -1.71 17.41 -14.41
C SER A 336 -2.27 18.72 -14.99
N ALA A 337 -3.45 18.66 -15.62
CA ALA A 337 -4.12 19.84 -16.17
C ALA A 337 -4.51 20.83 -15.07
N ALA A 338 -5.20 20.35 -14.01
CA ALA A 338 -5.61 21.19 -12.88
C ALA A 338 -4.42 21.88 -12.19
N LEU A 339 -3.31 21.16 -12.00
CA LEU A 339 -2.09 21.74 -11.42
C LEU A 339 -1.48 22.81 -12.35
N THR A 340 -1.45 22.55 -13.66
CA THR A 340 -0.85 23.48 -14.64
C THR A 340 -1.66 24.77 -14.71
N GLU A 341 -2.98 24.68 -14.77
CA GLU A 341 -3.90 25.81 -14.77
C GLU A 341 -3.83 26.62 -13.46
N GLY A 342 -3.82 25.94 -12.31
CA GLY A 342 -3.68 26.58 -11.01
C GLY A 342 -2.36 27.34 -10.86
N MET A 343 -1.26 26.78 -11.37
CA MET A 343 0.04 27.45 -11.35
C MET A 343 0.10 28.64 -12.33
N ALA A 344 -0.51 28.51 -13.52
CA ALA A 344 -0.54 29.58 -14.52
C ALA A 344 -1.38 30.79 -14.09
N SER A 345 -2.47 30.56 -13.36
CA SER A 345 -3.32 31.61 -12.79
C SER A 345 -2.78 32.24 -11.51
N GLY A 346 -1.72 31.66 -10.92
CA GLY A 346 -1.18 32.07 -9.62
C GLY A 346 -2.02 31.63 -8.41
N HIS A 347 -3.10 30.88 -8.65
CA HIS A 347 -3.94 30.29 -7.60
C HIS A 347 -3.20 29.22 -6.79
N VAL A 348 -2.28 28.50 -7.45
CA VAL A 348 -1.40 27.49 -6.83
C VAL A 348 0.04 27.97 -6.89
N GLU A 349 0.78 27.77 -5.80
CA GLU A 349 2.22 27.98 -5.77
C GLU A 349 2.99 26.83 -5.13
N ASN A 350 4.26 26.67 -5.50
CA ASN A 350 5.18 25.72 -4.87
C ASN A 350 6.15 26.45 -3.93
N LEU A 351 6.12 26.07 -2.66
CA LEU A 351 7.06 26.51 -1.64
C LEU A 351 8.12 25.43 -1.38
N ILE A 352 9.37 25.86 -1.21
CA ILE A 352 10.51 24.98 -0.97
C ILE A 352 11.11 25.25 0.40
N GLY A 353 11.00 24.29 1.31
CA GLY A 353 11.61 24.38 2.63
C GLY A 353 11.10 23.32 3.61
N ASP A 354 11.59 23.41 4.83
CA ASP A 354 11.18 22.61 5.97
C ASP A 354 10.24 23.42 6.86
N LEU A 355 9.10 22.84 7.22
CA LEU A 355 8.18 23.42 8.19
C LEU A 355 8.78 23.28 9.59
N THR A 356 9.14 24.38 10.23
CA THR A 356 9.85 24.37 11.53
C THR A 356 8.96 24.69 12.71
N SER A 357 7.93 25.53 12.53
CA SER A 357 6.92 25.80 13.56
C SER A 357 5.62 26.29 12.95
N VAL A 358 4.50 26.01 13.62
CA VAL A 358 3.20 26.61 13.32
C VAL A 358 2.68 27.27 14.60
N ARG A 359 2.24 28.52 14.49
CA ARG A 359 1.56 29.24 15.56
C ARG A 359 0.26 29.84 15.04
N GLN A 360 -0.67 30.07 15.94
CA GLN A 360 -1.85 30.87 15.65
C GLN A 360 -1.50 32.36 15.76
N ASP A 361 -2.07 33.17 14.87
CA ASP A 361 -2.01 34.63 14.92
C ASP A 361 -3.38 35.20 14.51
N GLY A 362 -4.19 35.60 15.50
CA GLY A 362 -5.58 35.96 15.28
C GLY A 362 -6.39 34.82 14.64
N ARG A 363 -6.93 35.08 13.44
CA ARG A 363 -7.70 34.12 12.65
C ARG A 363 -6.83 33.20 11.79
N ASP A 364 -5.55 33.51 11.65
CA ASP A 364 -4.65 32.79 10.75
C ASP A 364 -3.76 31.80 11.51
N LEU A 365 -3.15 30.93 10.73
CA LEU A 365 -1.96 30.16 11.07
C LEU A 365 -0.75 30.81 10.41
N VAL A 366 0.34 30.90 11.17
CA VAL A 366 1.64 31.35 10.68
C VAL A 366 2.59 30.16 10.71
N ALA A 367 2.91 29.67 9.52
CA ALA A 367 3.88 28.61 9.30
C ALA A 367 5.26 29.21 9.06
N ARG A 368 6.24 28.87 9.90
CA ARG A 368 7.64 29.23 9.67
C ARG A 368 8.30 28.16 8.81
N ILE A 369 8.91 28.59 7.71
CA ILE A 369 9.52 27.73 6.71
C ILE A 369 11.00 28.09 6.60
N THR A 370 11.87 27.09 6.78
CA THR A 370 13.32 27.23 6.62
C THR A 370 13.75 26.64 5.28
N THR A 371 14.35 27.46 4.44
CA THR A 371 14.89 27.03 3.14
C THR A 371 16.23 26.30 3.30
N LYS A 372 16.66 25.57 2.25
CA LYS A 372 17.99 24.92 2.24
C LYS A 372 19.16 25.88 2.36
N SER A 373 18.99 27.16 2.03
CA SER A 373 19.99 28.20 2.24
C SER A 373 19.91 28.83 3.62
N ASN A 374 19.24 28.18 4.59
CA ASN A 374 19.03 28.66 5.96
C ASN A 374 18.37 30.04 6.05
N ARG A 375 17.56 30.41 5.03
CA ARG A 375 16.69 31.59 5.12
C ARG A 375 15.33 31.15 5.65
N ASP A 376 14.89 31.83 6.70
CA ASP A 376 13.56 31.65 7.29
C ASP A 376 12.59 32.66 6.66
N PHE A 377 11.37 32.22 6.40
CA PHE A 377 10.25 33.10 6.10
C PHE A 377 8.98 32.59 6.76
N GLU A 378 8.04 33.49 7.00
CA GLU A 378 6.70 33.16 7.50
C GLU A 378 5.72 33.08 6.33
N HIS A 379 4.84 32.09 6.38
CA HIS A 379 3.74 31.92 5.43
C HIS A 379 2.42 31.87 6.21
N ARG A 380 1.48 32.74 5.81
CA ARG A 380 0.15 32.84 6.44
C ARG A 380 -0.84 32.01 5.65
N CYS A 381 -1.67 31.26 6.37
CA CYS A 381 -2.76 30.47 5.82
C CYS A 381 -3.85 30.31 6.88
N GLY A 382 -5.08 30.02 6.51
CA GLY A 382 -6.12 29.70 7.50
C GLY A 382 -6.16 28.22 7.87
N HIS A 383 -5.68 27.33 6.99
CA HIS A 383 -5.69 25.88 7.22
C HIS A 383 -4.44 25.18 6.68
N ILE A 384 -4.05 24.09 7.33
CA ILE A 384 -2.94 23.23 6.89
C ILE A 384 -3.45 21.82 6.59
N LEU A 385 -3.16 21.33 5.39
CA LEU A 385 -3.44 19.95 4.97
C LEU A 385 -2.15 19.12 4.97
N LEU A 386 -2.15 17.97 5.66
CA LEU A 386 -1.01 17.07 5.71
C LEU A 386 -1.07 16.07 4.55
N ALA A 387 -0.13 16.20 3.63
CA ALA A 387 0.09 15.29 2.50
C ALA A 387 1.53 14.72 2.54
N THR A 388 2.00 14.41 3.74
CA THR A 388 3.38 14.00 4.04
C THR A 388 3.68 12.53 3.75
N GLY A 389 2.66 11.77 3.37
CA GLY A 389 2.75 10.34 3.06
C GLY A 389 2.96 9.46 4.30
N PRO A 390 2.79 8.13 4.14
CA PRO A 390 2.85 7.17 5.24
C PRO A 390 4.23 7.09 5.88
N ASP A 391 4.27 6.98 7.21
CA ASP A 391 5.51 6.77 7.96
C ASP A 391 5.76 5.31 8.33
N PHE A 392 6.59 4.63 7.55
CA PHE A 392 6.96 3.24 7.78
C PHE A 392 8.06 3.06 8.84
N ARG A 393 8.61 4.15 9.42
CA ARG A 393 9.58 4.04 10.50
C ARG A 393 8.92 3.44 11.73
N ASN A 394 9.61 2.52 12.39
CA ASN A 394 9.10 1.83 13.58
C ASN A 394 7.74 1.16 13.35
N TYR A 395 7.54 0.54 12.18
CA TYR A 395 6.27 -0.10 11.83
C TYR A 395 5.77 -1.08 12.91
N GLY A 396 6.66 -1.80 13.58
CA GLY A 396 6.31 -2.73 14.66
C GLY A 396 5.64 -2.09 15.88
N VAL A 397 5.65 -0.76 16.04
CA VAL A 397 5.05 -0.09 17.22
C VAL A 397 3.87 0.81 16.87
N HIS A 398 3.48 0.90 15.60
CA HIS A 398 2.45 1.85 15.17
C HIS A 398 1.01 1.44 15.53
N GLN A 399 0.77 0.16 15.84
CA GLN A 399 -0.51 -0.37 16.32
C GLN A 399 -0.32 -1.18 17.59
N LYS A 400 -1.32 -1.19 18.48
CA LYS A 400 -1.23 -1.85 19.80
C LYS A 400 -0.87 -3.33 19.72
N PHE A 401 -1.49 -4.08 18.82
CA PHE A 401 -1.21 -5.51 18.67
C PHE A 401 0.21 -5.77 18.13
N LEU A 402 0.68 -4.95 17.18
CA LEU A 402 2.05 -5.03 16.67
C LEU A 402 3.07 -4.70 17.76
N LEU A 403 2.78 -3.70 18.61
CA LEU A 403 3.65 -3.32 19.72
C LEU A 403 3.85 -4.50 20.70
N SER A 404 2.83 -5.31 20.96
CA SER A 404 2.98 -6.53 21.78
C SER A 404 3.94 -7.50 21.12
N LEU A 405 3.68 -7.86 19.87
CA LEU A 405 4.53 -8.78 19.09
C LEU A 405 5.98 -8.27 18.97
N PHE A 406 6.16 -6.94 18.89
CA PHE A 406 7.46 -6.31 18.81
C PHE A 406 8.22 -6.42 20.14
N ARG A 407 7.55 -6.16 21.27
CA ARG A 407 8.12 -6.31 22.63
C ARG A 407 8.51 -7.75 22.93
N GLU A 408 7.77 -8.71 22.39
CA GLU A 408 8.04 -10.15 22.53
C GLU A 408 9.12 -10.65 21.55
N GLY A 409 9.63 -9.82 20.64
CA GLY A 409 10.62 -10.21 19.65
C GLY A 409 10.08 -11.09 18.50
N THR A 410 8.75 -11.22 18.40
CA THR A 410 8.06 -11.98 17.35
C THR A 410 8.07 -11.25 16.01
N VAL A 411 8.01 -9.91 16.03
CA VAL A 411 8.16 -9.06 14.83
C VAL A 411 9.28 -8.04 15.05
N GLN A 412 9.92 -7.61 13.96
CA GLN A 412 10.91 -6.54 14.00
C GLN A 412 10.56 -5.44 12.99
N SER A 413 10.90 -4.20 13.34
CA SER A 413 10.89 -3.10 12.37
C SER A 413 12.19 -3.09 11.59
N ASP A 414 12.11 -2.86 10.29
CA ASP A 414 13.28 -2.72 9.43
C ASP A 414 14.13 -1.49 9.78
N ALA A 415 15.45 -1.66 9.78
CA ALA A 415 16.41 -0.61 10.11
C ALA A 415 16.42 0.56 9.10
N LEU A 416 15.99 0.32 7.85
CA LEU A 416 15.83 1.36 6.83
C LEU A 416 14.47 2.07 6.91
N GLY A 417 13.59 1.65 7.83
CA GLY A 417 12.27 2.25 8.04
C GLY A 417 11.30 1.96 6.90
N LEU A 418 11.35 0.77 6.30
CA LEU A 418 10.47 0.39 5.18
C LEU A 418 9.28 -0.49 5.59
N GLY A 419 9.25 -1.06 6.80
CA GLY A 419 8.17 -1.93 7.25
C GLY A 419 8.62 -2.96 8.30
N LEU A 420 8.07 -4.17 8.22
CA LEU A 420 8.43 -5.31 9.05
C LEU A 420 9.48 -6.18 8.37
N VAL A 421 10.41 -6.74 9.14
CA VAL A 421 11.43 -7.66 8.62
C VAL A 421 10.78 -9.00 8.29
N CYS A 422 10.90 -9.41 7.03
CA CYS A 422 10.42 -10.70 6.55
C CYS A 422 11.36 -11.26 5.48
N ASP A 423 11.21 -12.54 5.17
CA ASP A 423 11.84 -13.13 4.00
C ASP A 423 11.02 -12.89 2.71
N ARG A 424 11.50 -13.46 1.60
CA ARG A 424 10.86 -13.35 0.27
C ARG A 424 9.54 -14.12 0.15
N GLY A 425 9.28 -15.06 1.04
CA GLY A 425 7.99 -15.75 1.15
C GLY A 425 6.98 -14.97 2.01
N GLY A 426 7.38 -13.84 2.59
CA GLY A 426 6.57 -13.06 3.51
C GLY A 426 6.56 -13.63 4.93
N ARG A 427 7.40 -14.61 5.27
CA ARG A 427 7.52 -15.10 6.66
C ARG A 427 8.22 -14.04 7.49
N VAL A 428 7.61 -13.66 8.60
CA VAL A 428 8.24 -12.71 9.54
C VAL A 428 9.53 -13.30 10.07
N ILE A 429 10.59 -12.48 10.17
CA ILE A 429 11.84 -12.88 10.81
C ILE A 429 11.80 -12.45 12.28
N SER A 430 11.90 -13.44 13.17
CA SER A 430 11.92 -13.22 14.62
C SER A 430 13.26 -12.63 15.07
N LEU A 431 13.36 -12.19 16.34
CA LEU A 431 14.59 -11.58 16.89
C LEU A 431 15.84 -12.45 16.75
N ASP A 432 15.68 -13.77 16.81
CA ASP A 432 16.75 -14.76 16.66
C ASP A 432 17.20 -14.99 15.20
N GLY A 433 16.58 -14.30 14.23
CA GLY A 433 16.87 -14.43 12.81
C GLY A 433 16.15 -15.58 12.10
N SER A 434 15.34 -16.36 12.83
CA SER A 434 14.58 -17.47 12.25
C SER A 434 13.29 -16.99 11.55
N PRO A 435 12.93 -17.57 10.38
CA PRO A 435 11.66 -17.31 9.74
C PRO A 435 10.53 -18.01 10.49
N ASN A 436 9.47 -17.26 10.83
CA ASN A 436 8.29 -17.80 11.49
C ASN A 436 7.53 -18.75 10.54
N THR A 437 7.03 -19.85 11.09
CA THR A 437 6.29 -20.88 10.34
C THR A 437 4.78 -20.63 10.28
N SER A 438 4.28 -19.65 11.04
CA SER A 438 2.85 -19.39 11.20
C SER A 438 2.46 -17.90 11.18
N LEU A 439 3.43 -17.00 11.03
CA LEU A 439 3.23 -15.56 10.96
C LEU A 439 3.81 -15.01 9.66
N PHE A 440 2.94 -14.41 8.86
CA PHE A 440 3.28 -13.84 7.57
C PHE A 440 2.95 -12.36 7.51
N VAL A 441 3.60 -11.64 6.62
CA VAL A 441 3.34 -10.24 6.30
C VAL A 441 3.09 -10.08 4.80
N ALA A 442 2.01 -9.37 4.46
CA ALA A 442 1.56 -9.18 3.09
C ALA A 442 1.49 -7.69 2.73
N GLY A 443 1.81 -7.37 1.48
CA GLY A 443 1.68 -6.01 0.93
C GLY A 443 2.71 -5.00 1.48
N PRO A 444 2.36 -3.70 1.55
CA PRO A 444 3.30 -2.63 1.90
C PRO A 444 4.18 -2.85 3.13
N PRO A 445 3.73 -3.50 4.22
CA PRO A 445 4.57 -3.76 5.38
C PRO A 445 5.74 -4.72 5.10
N ALA A 446 5.64 -5.57 4.08
CA ALA A 446 6.72 -6.49 3.68
C ALA A 446 7.81 -5.83 2.83
N ARG A 447 7.66 -4.53 2.53
CA ARG A 447 8.56 -3.77 1.66
C ARG A 447 10.06 -3.91 1.95
N PRO A 448 10.57 -4.09 3.18
CA PRO A 448 12.00 -4.32 3.41
C PRO A 448 12.60 -5.43 2.53
N ALA A 449 11.87 -6.52 2.30
CA ALA A 449 12.33 -7.66 1.50
C ALA A 449 12.26 -7.42 -0.03
N PHE A 450 11.43 -6.48 -0.48
CA PHE A 450 11.07 -6.32 -1.90
C PHE A 450 11.46 -4.96 -2.49
N GLY A 451 11.61 -3.90 -1.69
CA GLY A 451 11.87 -2.53 -2.14
C GLY A 451 10.66 -1.86 -2.80
N GLU A 452 10.22 -2.40 -3.94
CA GLU A 452 9.04 -1.95 -4.71
C GLU A 452 7.85 -2.90 -4.42
N LEU A 453 7.00 -2.50 -3.46
CA LEU A 453 5.82 -3.27 -3.03
C LEU A 453 4.71 -2.34 -2.50
N ILE A 454 4.37 -1.31 -3.29
CA ILE A 454 3.29 -0.36 -2.94
C ILE A 454 2.20 -0.34 -4.02
N GLY A 455 2.56 -0.60 -5.28
CA GLY A 455 1.59 -0.68 -6.36
C GLY A 455 0.76 -1.96 -6.31
N VAL A 456 -0.48 -1.85 -6.76
CA VAL A 456 -1.43 -2.98 -6.87
C VAL A 456 -0.84 -4.16 -7.65
N PRO A 457 -0.20 -4.00 -8.83
CA PRO A 457 0.40 -5.12 -9.55
C PRO A 457 1.43 -5.91 -8.72
N GLU A 458 2.30 -5.20 -8.00
CA GLU A 458 3.34 -5.84 -7.18
C GLU A 458 2.74 -6.54 -5.96
N ILE A 459 1.73 -5.92 -5.34
CA ILE A 459 1.00 -6.51 -4.21
C ILE A 459 0.24 -7.76 -4.68
N ALA A 460 -0.40 -7.74 -5.85
CA ALA A 460 -1.11 -8.88 -6.43
C ALA A 460 -0.16 -10.07 -6.62
N ALA A 461 1.01 -9.83 -7.20
CA ALA A 461 2.04 -10.85 -7.40
C ALA A 461 2.58 -11.39 -6.08
N GLN A 462 2.82 -10.51 -5.09
CA GLN A 462 3.27 -10.92 -3.76
C GLN A 462 2.22 -11.74 -3.01
N ALA A 463 0.94 -11.36 -3.08
CA ALA A 463 -0.16 -12.10 -2.49
C ALA A 463 -0.26 -13.52 -3.07
N ALA A 464 -0.18 -13.66 -4.40
CA ALA A 464 -0.18 -14.97 -5.05
C ALA A 464 1.00 -15.85 -4.58
N ASN A 465 2.21 -15.31 -4.54
CA ASN A 465 3.38 -16.06 -4.08
C ASN A 465 3.29 -16.42 -2.59
N LEU A 466 2.82 -15.49 -1.75
CA LEU A 466 2.65 -15.70 -0.31
C LEU A 466 1.65 -16.84 -0.04
N VAL A 467 0.52 -16.86 -0.74
CA VAL A 467 -0.49 -17.93 -0.59
C VAL A 467 0.10 -19.30 -0.93
N GLU A 468 0.91 -19.42 -1.99
CA GLU A 468 1.61 -20.68 -2.29
C GLU A 468 2.54 -21.13 -1.14
N VAL A 469 3.23 -20.19 -0.50
CA VAL A 469 4.09 -20.49 0.66
C VAL A 469 3.27 -20.93 1.87
N VAL A 470 2.16 -20.24 2.15
CA VAL A 470 1.24 -20.61 3.24
C VAL A 470 0.70 -22.03 3.02
N LEU A 471 0.15 -22.32 1.84
CA LEU A 471 -0.42 -23.64 1.52
C LEU A 471 0.62 -24.77 1.59
N ARG A 472 1.85 -24.54 1.11
CA ARG A 472 2.95 -25.52 1.27
C ARG A 472 3.31 -25.75 2.74
N THR A 473 3.22 -24.72 3.57
CA THR A 473 3.51 -24.82 5.01
C THR A 473 2.42 -25.63 5.72
N LEU A 474 1.15 -25.40 5.37
CA LEU A 474 0.01 -26.17 5.84
C LEU A 474 0.09 -27.65 5.43
N ALA A 475 0.40 -27.93 4.16
CA ALA A 475 0.56 -29.29 3.66
C ALA A 475 1.69 -30.07 4.36
N ARG A 476 2.76 -29.39 4.79
CA ARG A 476 3.85 -30.02 5.56
C ARG A 476 3.41 -30.37 6.98
N ARG A 477 2.66 -29.47 7.66
CA ARG A 477 2.13 -29.74 9.00
C ARG A 477 1.20 -30.96 9.01
N ASN A 478 0.32 -31.09 8.01
CA ASN A 478 -0.58 -32.23 7.92
C ASN A 478 0.14 -33.58 7.68
N ARG A 479 1.42 -33.57 7.27
CA ARG A 479 2.22 -34.80 7.01
C ARG A 479 3.10 -35.22 8.20
N THR A 480 3.32 -34.37 9.20
CA THR A 480 4.17 -34.70 10.36
C THR A 480 3.38 -35.52 11.38
N ILE A 481 3.50 -36.84 11.34
CA ILE A 481 2.90 -37.78 12.30
C ILE A 481 3.92 -38.04 13.43
N PHE A 482 3.55 -37.79 14.68
CA PHE A 482 4.31 -38.25 15.84
C PHE A 482 4.00 -39.73 16.09
N ILE A 483 4.96 -40.62 15.80
CA ILE A 483 4.91 -41.99 16.30
C ILE A 483 5.51 -41.98 17.70
N GLY A 484 4.66 -41.81 18.71
CA GLY A 484 5.04 -42.12 20.09
C GLY A 484 5.23 -43.62 20.24
N ARG A 485 6.37 -44.04 20.79
CA ARG A 485 6.53 -45.42 21.28
C ARG A 485 5.51 -45.62 22.41
N GLN A 486 4.61 -46.58 22.24
CA GLN A 486 3.92 -47.19 23.38
C GLN A 486 4.96 -48.08 24.06
N ASP A 487 5.33 -47.74 25.29
CA ASP A 487 6.03 -48.65 26.20
C ASP A 487 5.04 -49.67 26.78
#